data_AF-A0A932L9M4-F1
#
_entry.id   AF-A0A932L9M4-F1
#
_cell.length_a   1.000
_cell.length_b   1.000
_cell.length_c   1.000
_cell.angle_alpha   90.00
_cell.angle_beta   90.00
_cell.angle_gamma   90.00
#
_symmetry.space_group_name_H-M   'P 1'
#
loop_
_entity.id
_entity.type
_entity.pdbx_description
1 polymer ?
#
loop_
_entity_poly.entity_id
_entity_poly.type
_entity_poly.pdbx_seq_one_letter_code
_entity_poly.pdbx_strand_id
1 'polypeptide(L)' 'MDNSAGFRIDVEAAKALINWKSLFADEVATRARRLAADSGGERVTLLHYRQAAQMAICSLSAAILDGGTSGEGQKVA' A
#
# COMPACT_ATOMS: atom_id res chain seq x y z
N MET A 1 28.28 18.80 13.43
CA MET A 1 27.00 19.25 14.01
C MET A 1 25.91 18.72 13.10
N ASP A 2 25.22 17.66 13.52
CA ASP A 2 24.13 17.06 12.74
C ASP A 2 22.91 17.97 12.81
N ASN A 3 22.78 18.83 11.80
CA ASN A 3 21.60 19.65 11.60
C ASN A 3 20.53 18.78 10.93
N SER A 4 20.02 17.79 11.65
CA SER A 4 18.84 17.03 11.23
C SER A 4 17.63 17.95 11.40
N ALA A 5 17.46 18.88 10.46
CA ALA A 5 16.24 19.64 10.31
C ALA A 5 15.12 18.62 10.06
N GLY A 6 14.37 18.30 11.11
CA GLY A 6 13.28 17.34 11.03
C GLY A 6 12.27 17.80 9.99
N PHE A 7 12.10 17.02 8.93
CA PHE A 7 11.10 17.29 7.91
C PHE A 7 9.71 17.18 8.52
N ARG A 8 8.92 18.25 8.41
CA ARG A 8 7.50 18.23 8.76
C ARG A 8 6.72 17.74 7.56
N ILE A 9 5.88 16.74 7.78
CA ILE A 9 4.96 16.22 6.78
C ILE A 9 3.63 16.96 6.87
N ASP A 10 3.05 17.30 5.72
CA ASP A 10 1.69 17.82 5.64
C ASP A 10 0.68 16.78 6.15
N VAL A 11 -0.41 17.22 6.79
CA VAL A 11 -1.39 16.32 7.41
C VAL A 11 -2.07 15.42 6.38
N GLU A 12 -2.42 15.95 5.21
CA GLU A 12 -3.07 15.16 4.15
C GLU A 12 -2.07 14.21 3.49
N ALA A 13 -0.81 14.64 3.32
CA ALA A 13 0.26 13.74 2.88
C ALA A 13 0.48 12.57 3.87
N ALA A 14 0.43 12.84 5.18
CA ALA A 14 0.55 11.80 6.20
C ALA A 14 -0.63 10.81 6.16
N LYS A 15 -1.86 11.31 6.00
CA LYS A 15 -3.06 10.47 5.84
C LYS A 15 -2.97 9.59 4.60
N ALA A 16 -2.56 10.15 3.46
CA ALA A 16 -2.37 9.39 2.22
C ALA A 16 -1.33 8.27 2.41
N LEU A 17 -0.18 8.57 3.04
CA LEU A 17 0.85 7.57 3.33
C LEU A 17 0.34 6.44 4.24
N ILE A 18 -0.45 6.76 5.27
CA ILE A 18 -1.05 5.75 6.17
C ILE A 18 -2.02 4.86 5.38
N ASN A 19 -2.85 5.45 4.53
CA ASN A 19 -3.79 4.72 3.69
C ASN A 19 -3.04 3.78 2.72
N TRP A 20 -2.05 4.29 2.00
CA TRP A 20 -1.23 3.51 1.07
C TRP A 20 -0.50 2.35 1.75
N LYS A 21 0.04 2.56 2.95
CA LYS A 21 0.67 1.48 3.73
C LYS A 21 -0.32 0.38 4.09
N SER A 22 -1.53 0.76 4.49
CA SER A 22 -2.59 -0.18 4.86
C SER A 22 -3.07 -0.97 3.64
N LEU A 23 -3.39 -0.29 2.54
CA LEU A 23 -3.78 -0.91 1.27
C LEU A 23 -2.72 -1.88 0.74
N PHE A 24 -1.44 -1.48 0.79
CA PHE A 24 -0.35 -2.34 0.38
C PHE A 24 -0.27 -3.61 1.25
N ALA A 25 -0.32 -3.45 2.58
CA ALA A 25 -0.26 -4.58 3.50
C ALA A 25 -1.41 -5.58 3.28
N ASP A 26 -2.63 -5.07 3.10
CA ASP A 26 -3.83 -5.90 2.86
C ASP A 26 -3.75 -6.67 1.55
N GLU A 27 -3.29 -6.01 0.47
CA GLU A 27 -3.13 -6.65 -0.84
C GLU A 27 -2.04 -7.71 -0.81
N VAL A 28 -0.91 -7.42 -0.15
CA VAL A 28 0.18 -8.38 0.05
C VAL A 28 -0.31 -9.61 0.82
N ALA A 29 -1.03 -9.42 1.92
CA ALA A 29 -1.55 -10.52 2.73
C ALA A 29 -2.56 -11.36 1.93
N THR A 30 -3.44 -10.71 1.16
CA THR A 30 -4.45 -11.39 0.34
C THR A 30 -3.81 -12.21 -0.77
N ARG A 31 -2.84 -11.65 -1.50
CA ARG A 31 -2.13 -12.37 -2.56
C ARG A 31 -1.24 -13.47 -2.03
N ALA A 32 -0.56 -13.27 -0.89
CA ALA A 32 0.27 -14.30 -0.28
C ALA A 32 -0.55 -15.53 0.14
N ARG A 33 -1.77 -15.33 0.65
CA ARG A 33 -2.70 -16.43 0.93
C ARG A 33 -3.13 -17.17 -0.33
N ARG A 34 -3.41 -16.45 -1.43
CA ARG A 34 -3.73 -17.08 -2.73
C ARG A 34 -2.57 -17.91 -3.27
N LEU A 35 -1.35 -17.36 -3.29
CA LEU A 35 -0.15 -18.07 -3.72
C LEU A 35 0.12 -19.34 -2.88
N ALA A 36 -0.14 -19.28 -1.57
CA ALA A 36 -0.04 -20.46 -0.71
C ALA A 36 -1.08 -21.53 -1.07
N ALA A 37 -2.33 -21.12 -1.31
CA ALA A 37 -3.40 -22.04 -1.72
C ALA A 37 -3.11 -22.68 -3.09
N ASP A 38 -2.64 -21.88 -4.06
CA ASP A 38 -2.35 -22.35 -5.43
C ASP A 38 -1.16 -23.32 -5.48
N SER A 39 -0.21 -23.19 -4.55
CA SER A 39 0.91 -24.11 -4.40
C SER A 39 0.58 -25.36 -3.57
N GLY A 40 -0.67 -25.50 -3.09
CA GLY A 40 -1.12 -26.62 -2.27
C GLY A 40 -0.52 -26.63 -0.86
N GLY A 41 0.04 -25.51 -0.39
CA GLY A 41 0.66 -25.39 0.92
C GLY A 41 -0.33 -24.96 2.00
N GLU A 42 -0.30 -25.65 3.15
CA GLU A 42 -1.11 -25.26 4.33
C GLU A 42 -0.63 -23.98 5.03
N ARG A 43 0.54 -23.44 4.65
CA ARG A 43 1.19 -22.32 5.33
C ARG A 43 1.62 -21.25 4.35
N VAL A 44 1.34 -20.00 4.72
CA VAL A 44 1.89 -18.84 4.00
C VAL A 44 3.35 -18.65 4.40
N THR A 45 4.26 -18.73 3.44
CA THR A 45 5.69 -18.59 3.67
C THR A 45 6.17 -17.18 3.33
N LEU A 46 7.40 -16.85 3.75
CA LEU A 46 8.05 -15.60 3.36
C LEU A 46 8.21 -15.48 1.83
N LEU A 47 8.34 -16.59 1.11
CA LEU A 47 8.40 -16.58 -0.36
C LEU A 47 7.09 -16.06 -0.96
N HIS A 48 5.94 -16.53 -0.46
CA HIS A 48 4.62 -16.05 -0.91
C HIS A 48 4.45 -14.56 -0.62
N TYR A 49 4.89 -14.08 0.55
CA TYR A 49 4.87 -12.65 0.87
C TYR A 49 5.77 -11.82 -0.06
N ARG A 50 6.96 -12.29 -0.41
CA ARG A 50 7.87 -11.59 -1.34
C ARG A 50 7.27 -11.49 -2.74
N GLN A 51 6.70 -12.58 -3.25
CA GLN A 51 6.02 -12.59 -4.56
C GLN A 51 4.79 -11.68 -4.54
N ALA A 52 3.95 -11.80 -3.50
CA ALA A 52 2.78 -10.95 -3.32
C ALA A 52 3.14 -9.46 -3.25
N ALA A 53 4.22 -9.10 -2.54
CA ALA A 53 4.74 -7.73 -2.47
C ALA A 53 5.13 -7.17 -3.84
N GLN A 54 5.86 -7.95 -4.65
CA GLN A 54 6.19 -7.53 -6.02
C GLN A 54 4.93 -7.25 -6.85
N MET A 55 3.91 -8.09 -6.72
CA MET A 55 2.66 -7.91 -7.46
C MET A 55 1.84 -6.73 -6.91
N ALA A 56 1.83 -6.52 -5.58
CA ALA A 56 1.09 -5.44 -4.92
C ALA A 56 1.70 -4.06 -5.18
N ILE A 57 3.01 -3.96 -5.45
CA ILE A 57 3.66 -2.70 -5.86
C ILE A 57 2.98 -2.14 -7.12
N CYS A 58 2.66 -2.98 -8.11
CA CYS A 58 1.99 -2.52 -9.34
C CYS A 58 0.61 -1.91 -9.04
N SER A 59 -0.16 -2.53 -8.14
CA SER A 59 -1.48 -2.03 -7.72
C SER A 59 -1.37 -0.74 -6.91
N LEU A 60 -0.38 -0.62 -6.02
CA LEU A 60 -0.13 0.60 -5.26
C LEU A 60 0.29 1.75 -6.19
N SER A 61 1.17 1.50 -7.15
CA SER A 61 1.58 2.50 -8.14
C SER A 61 0.39 3.05 -8.92
N ALA A 62 -0.56 2.20 -9.33
CA ALA A 62 -1.79 2.65 -9.97
C ALA A 62 -2.63 3.54 -9.03
N ALA A 63 -2.83 3.12 -7.77
CA ALA A 63 -3.59 3.89 -6.80
C ALA A 63 -2.98 5.27 -6.48
N ILE A 64 -1.65 5.38 -6.51
CA ILE A 64 -0.92 6.66 -6.37
C ILE A 64 -1.13 7.53 -7.60
N LEU A 65 -1.04 6.97 -8.82
CA LEU A 65 -1.19 7.71 -10.08
C LEU A 65 -2.62 8.19 -10.32
N ASP A 66 -3.62 7.39 -9.95
CA ASP A 66 -5.04 7.74 -10.05
C ASP A 66 -5.50 8.77 -8.99
N GLY A 67 -4.56 9.28 -8.18
CA GLY A 67 -4.81 10.33 -7.20
C GLY A 67 -5.63 9.89 -5.98
N GLY A 68 -5.78 8.58 -5.75
CA GLY A 68 -6.57 8.05 -4.63
C GLY A 68 -8.01 8.56 -4.65
N THR A 69 -8.81 8.18 -5.65
CA THR A 69 -10.20 8.60 -5.72
C THR A 69 -11.05 7.96 -4.61
N SER A 70 -11.21 8.70 -3.50
CA SER A 70 -12.46 8.77 -2.75
C SER A 70 -12.45 9.97 -1.82
N GLY A 71 -13.22 11.01 -2.17
CA GLY A 71 -13.57 12.09 -1.24
C GLY A 71 -13.90 13.43 -1.87
N GLU A 72 -15.11 13.54 -2.43
CA GLU A 72 -15.90 14.77 -2.63
C GLU A 72 -15.37 15.88 -3.56
N GLY A 73 -16.00 15.95 -4.74
CA GLY A 73 -16.16 17.21 -5.45
C GLY A 73 -17.09 18.14 -4.66
N GLN A 74 -16.53 19.15 -4.01
CA GLN A 74 -17.30 20.29 -3.55
C GLN A 74 -17.43 21.30 -4.70
N LYS A 75 -18.55 21.20 -5.44
CA LYS A 75 -19.08 22.32 -6.21
C LYS A 75 -19.40 23.45 -5.23
N VAL A 76 -18.63 24.54 -5.29
CA VAL A 76 -19.08 25.83 -4.78
C VAL A 76 -19.88 26.50 -5.90
N ALA A 77 -21.20 26.59 -5.67
CA ALA A 77 -22.09 27.51 -6.36
C ALA A 77 -22.02 28.88 -5.68
#